data_AF-M3WDP4-F1
#
_entry.id   AF-M3WDP4-F1
#
_cell.length_a   1.000
_cell.length_b   1.000
_cell.length_c   1.000
_cell.angle_alpha   90.00
_cell.angle_beta   90.00
_cell.angle_gamma   90.00
#
_symmetry.space_group_name_H-M   'P 1'
#
loop_
_entity.id
_entity.type
_entity.pdbx_description
1 polymer ?
#
loop_
_entity_poly.entity_id
_entity_poly.type
_entity_poly.pdbx_seq_one_letter_code
_entity_poly.pdbx_strand_id
1 'polypeptide(L)'
;MSALPASESQRRVAAHGLGSQHKAVKYLGQDFETLRRQCLDSGVLFKDPEFPACPSALGYKDLGPHSPQTRGVVWKRPPELCASPQFIVDGARRTDICQGDLGDCWLLAALASLTLNEELLYRVVPRDQDFQQNYAGIFHFQFWRYGEWMDVVVDDRLPTEDGELLFLRSGTGGEFWGALLEKAYAKLNGSYEALTGGSLVEGLQDLTGGICECYDLRKPPAGLFQIIRKALRAGSLLACSIDVSSAAEAEAETTTCQKLVKSHAYSVTGVEEVDFWGHPEKLVRLRNPWGEVEWTGAWSDSAPEWNHIDPRRKEELDKRAEDGEFWMSFSDFSRQFSRLQICSLSPDSLSGDQLHKWNLVLFNGRWTRGPTAGGCPSFP
;
A
#
# COMPACT_ATOMS: atom_id res chain seq x y z
N MET A 1 1.04 -41.68 9.42
CA MET A 1 -0.14 -41.18 10.17
C MET A 1 0.35 -40.25 11.27
N SER A 2 0.41 -38.92 11.05
CA SER A 2 0.57 -37.91 12.13
C SER A 2 0.62 -36.45 11.59
N ALA A 3 -0.27 -36.05 10.68
CA ALA A 3 -0.36 -34.67 10.19
C ALA A 3 -1.75 -34.01 10.40
N LEU A 4 -2.61 -34.62 11.23
CA LEU A 4 -3.98 -34.16 11.47
C LEU A 4 -4.17 -33.14 12.63
N PRO A 5 -3.34 -33.05 13.70
CA PRO A 5 -3.72 -32.24 14.87
C PRO A 5 -3.53 -30.72 14.69
N ALA A 6 -2.64 -30.27 13.79
CA ALA A 6 -2.40 -28.83 13.58
C ALA A 6 -3.59 -28.11 12.95
N SER A 7 -4.29 -28.76 11.99
CA SER A 7 -5.38 -28.14 11.24
C SER A 7 -6.69 -28.00 12.03
N GLU A 8 -7.00 -28.95 12.92
CA GLU A 8 -8.20 -28.85 13.77
C GLU A 8 -8.02 -27.83 14.89
N SER A 9 -6.82 -27.74 15.46
CA SER A 9 -6.49 -26.71 16.45
C SER A 9 -6.65 -25.31 15.86
N GLN A 10 -6.03 -25.03 14.71
CA GLN A 10 -6.17 -23.75 13.99
C GLN A 10 -7.63 -23.41 13.68
N ARG A 11 -8.43 -24.37 13.20
CA ARG A 11 -9.87 -24.18 12.95
C ARG A 11 -10.65 -23.84 14.21
N ARG A 12 -10.33 -24.45 15.35
CA ARG A 12 -10.97 -24.12 16.64
C ARG A 12 -10.57 -22.74 17.13
N VAL A 13 -9.31 -22.32 16.98
CA VAL A 13 -8.88 -20.99 17.41
C VAL A 13 -9.42 -19.89 16.49
N ALA A 14 -9.53 -20.14 15.18
CA ALA A 14 -10.22 -19.26 14.24
C ALA A 14 -11.72 -19.11 14.57
N ALA A 15 -12.39 -20.21 14.96
CA ALA A 15 -13.77 -20.17 15.45
C ALA A 15 -13.95 -19.37 16.76
N HIS A 16 -12.87 -19.16 17.52
CA HIS A 16 -12.81 -18.27 18.69
C HIS A 16 -12.30 -16.85 18.35
N GLY A 17 -12.31 -16.47 17.07
CA GLY A 17 -12.01 -15.12 16.61
C GLY A 17 -10.54 -14.81 16.37
N LEU A 18 -9.62 -15.78 16.43
CA LEU A 18 -8.24 -15.56 15.98
C LEU A 18 -8.21 -15.32 14.46
N GLY A 19 -7.42 -14.34 14.00
CA GLY A 19 -7.43 -13.88 12.61
C GLY A 19 -8.52 -12.84 12.32
N SER A 20 -9.41 -12.56 13.27
CA SER A 20 -10.35 -11.43 13.18
C SER A 20 -9.66 -10.10 13.42
N GLN A 21 -10.41 -9.02 13.19
CA GLN A 21 -9.95 -7.67 13.47
C GLN A 21 -9.41 -7.55 14.91
N HIS A 22 -10.17 -7.97 15.93
CA HIS A 22 -9.76 -7.76 17.32
C HIS A 22 -8.65 -8.70 17.82
N LYS A 23 -8.25 -9.71 17.04
CA LYS A 23 -7.29 -10.73 17.46
C LYS A 23 -6.46 -11.26 16.29
N ALA A 24 -5.56 -10.42 15.79
CA ALA A 24 -4.63 -10.79 14.74
C ALA A 24 -3.73 -11.98 15.16
N VAL A 25 -3.38 -12.81 14.19
CA VAL A 25 -2.45 -13.94 14.34
C VAL A 25 -1.04 -13.39 14.45
N LYS A 26 -0.32 -13.79 15.49
CA LYS A 26 1.09 -13.43 15.69
C LYS A 26 1.97 -14.11 14.65
N TYR A 27 2.49 -13.36 13.69
CA TYR A 27 3.34 -13.91 12.63
C TYR A 27 4.62 -14.50 13.25
N LEU A 28 4.95 -15.73 12.85
CA LEU A 28 6.08 -16.51 13.38
C LEU A 28 6.09 -16.66 14.91
N GLY A 29 4.92 -16.51 15.56
CA GLY A 29 4.77 -16.60 17.01
C GLY A 29 5.37 -15.43 17.79
N GLN A 30 5.80 -14.35 17.12
CA GLN A 30 6.34 -13.16 17.77
C GLN A 30 5.22 -12.29 18.35
N ASP A 31 5.38 -11.88 19.61
CA ASP A 31 4.43 -10.99 20.30
C ASP A 31 5.08 -9.64 20.57
N PHE A 32 4.55 -8.57 19.96
CA PHE A 32 5.10 -7.22 20.07
C PHE A 32 5.30 -6.78 21.52
N GLU A 33 4.26 -6.88 22.35
CA GLU A 33 4.31 -6.40 23.74
C GLU A 33 5.30 -7.18 24.62
N THR A 34 5.34 -8.50 24.46
CA THR A 34 6.29 -9.36 25.19
C THR A 34 7.73 -9.06 24.79
N LEU A 35 7.99 -8.98 23.47
CA LEU A 35 9.33 -8.70 22.95
C LEU A 35 9.81 -7.30 23.30
N ARG A 36 8.93 -6.29 23.20
CA ARG A 36 9.20 -4.90 23.62
C ARG A 36 9.57 -4.86 25.09
N ARG A 37 8.78 -5.49 25.96
CA ARG A 37 9.05 -5.53 27.41
C ARG A 37 10.38 -6.21 27.73
N GLN A 38 10.69 -7.35 27.11
CA GLN A 38 11.98 -8.03 27.29
C GLN A 38 13.16 -7.15 26.90
N CYS A 39 13.05 -6.40 25.81
CA CYS A 39 14.08 -5.48 25.35
C CYS A 39 14.25 -4.29 26.31
N LEU A 40 13.15 -3.71 26.80
CA LEU A 40 13.18 -2.66 27.82
C LEU A 40 13.81 -3.13 29.14
N ASP A 41 13.41 -4.30 29.62
CA ASP A 41 13.90 -4.88 30.89
C ASP A 41 15.41 -5.19 30.84
N SER A 42 15.91 -5.57 29.66
CA SER A 42 17.33 -5.90 29.44
C SER A 42 18.18 -4.71 28.95
N GLY A 43 17.56 -3.59 28.60
CA GLY A 43 18.25 -2.40 28.08
C GLY A 43 18.92 -2.61 26.72
N VAL A 44 18.41 -3.55 25.91
CA VAL A 44 18.94 -3.84 24.56
C VAL A 44 17.88 -3.53 23.50
N LEU A 45 18.33 -3.05 22.34
CA LEU A 45 17.42 -2.84 21.20
C LEU A 45 17.11 -4.19 20.52
N PHE A 46 15.85 -4.37 20.15
CA PHE A 46 15.38 -5.56 19.47
C PHE A 46 16.16 -5.80 18.18
N LYS A 47 16.58 -7.05 17.97
CA LYS A 47 17.16 -7.53 16.73
C LYS A 47 16.30 -8.70 16.30
N ASP A 48 15.57 -8.51 15.22
CA ASP A 48 14.63 -9.50 14.72
C ASP A 48 15.37 -10.77 14.28
N PRO A 49 15.16 -11.91 14.95
CA PRO A 49 15.79 -13.17 14.55
C PRO A 49 15.16 -13.76 13.29
N GLU A 50 13.90 -13.40 13.00
CA GLU A 50 13.13 -13.95 11.88
C GLU A 50 13.31 -13.15 10.59
N PHE A 51 13.82 -11.92 10.68
CA PHE A 51 14.15 -11.08 9.52
C PHE A 51 15.46 -10.31 9.77
N PRO A 52 16.60 -11.04 9.76
CA PRO A 52 17.88 -10.46 10.12
C PRO A 52 18.34 -9.42 9.10
N ALA A 53 18.92 -8.32 9.60
CA ALA A 53 19.58 -7.27 8.82
C ALA A 53 20.82 -7.81 8.07
N CYS A 54 20.58 -8.50 6.96
CA CYS A 54 21.58 -9.18 6.15
C CYS A 54 21.10 -9.28 4.68
N PRO A 55 21.98 -9.67 3.74
CA PRO A 55 21.65 -9.64 2.32
C PRO A 55 20.45 -10.51 1.91
N SER A 56 20.16 -11.62 2.61
CA SER A 56 18.99 -12.45 2.29
C SER A 56 17.65 -11.78 2.59
N ALA A 57 17.63 -10.78 3.49
CA ALA A 57 16.44 -9.97 3.71
C ALA A 57 16.21 -8.95 2.58
N LEU A 58 17.27 -8.55 1.87
CA LEU A 58 17.16 -7.72 0.66
C LEU A 58 16.62 -8.54 -0.49
N GLY A 59 17.20 -9.71 -0.76
CA GLY A 59 16.79 -10.51 -1.91
C GLY A 59 17.56 -11.80 -2.11
N TYR A 60 17.34 -12.38 -3.28
CA TYR A 60 17.88 -13.67 -3.70
C TYR A 60 18.49 -13.66 -5.10
N LYS A 61 18.18 -12.69 -5.96
CA LYS A 61 18.69 -12.58 -7.33
C LYS A 61 19.17 -11.16 -7.62
N ASP A 62 18.26 -10.26 -7.95
CA ASP A 62 18.59 -8.88 -8.35
C ASP A 62 19.02 -8.06 -7.12
N LEU A 63 18.45 -8.32 -5.94
CA LEU A 63 18.90 -7.75 -4.66
C LEU A 63 19.57 -8.80 -3.75
N GLY A 64 20.10 -9.87 -4.35
CA GLY A 64 20.73 -10.97 -3.63
C GLY A 64 22.15 -10.66 -3.12
N PRO A 65 22.75 -11.56 -2.33
CA PRO A 65 24.08 -11.36 -1.70
C PRO A 65 25.25 -11.06 -2.64
N HIS A 66 25.12 -11.40 -3.93
CA HIS A 66 26.15 -11.20 -4.95
C HIS A 66 25.79 -10.11 -5.96
N SER A 67 24.68 -9.42 -5.76
CA SER A 67 24.26 -8.35 -6.64
C SER A 67 25.15 -7.12 -6.46
N PRO A 68 25.57 -6.47 -7.56
CA PRO A 68 26.20 -5.15 -7.47
C PRO A 68 25.25 -4.09 -6.91
N GLN A 69 23.93 -4.26 -7.03
CA GLN A 69 22.91 -3.30 -6.58
C GLN A 69 22.82 -3.19 -5.05
N THR A 70 23.23 -4.24 -4.32
CA THR A 70 23.22 -4.25 -2.85
C THR A 70 24.61 -4.03 -2.25
N ARG A 71 25.59 -3.66 -3.07
CA ARG A 71 26.98 -3.54 -2.64
C ARG A 71 27.20 -2.22 -1.91
N GLY A 72 27.46 -2.28 -0.61
CA GLY A 72 27.65 -1.08 0.21
C GLY A 72 26.43 -0.74 1.05
N VAL A 73 25.32 -1.48 0.89
CA VAL A 73 24.14 -1.35 1.74
C VAL A 73 24.50 -1.62 3.20
N VAL A 74 24.19 -0.65 4.06
CA VAL A 74 24.34 -0.74 5.51
C VAL A 74 22.96 -0.62 6.15
N TRP A 75 22.71 -1.43 7.17
CA TRP A 75 21.47 -1.37 7.93
C TRP A 75 21.63 -0.40 9.10
N LYS A 76 20.84 0.67 9.11
CA LYS A 76 20.87 1.71 10.15
C LYS A 76 19.49 1.89 10.77
N ARG A 77 19.43 2.26 12.04
CA ARG A 77 18.18 2.64 12.70
C ARG A 77 17.87 4.12 12.49
N PRO A 78 16.60 4.55 12.54
CA PRO A 78 16.21 5.95 12.47
C PRO A 78 16.98 6.91 13.39
N PRO A 79 17.30 6.57 14.66
CA PRO A 79 18.13 7.43 15.51
C PRO A 79 19.59 7.61 15.04
N GLU A 80 20.07 6.76 14.12
CA GLU A 80 21.40 6.89 13.50
C GLU A 80 21.36 7.76 12.23
N LEU A 81 20.17 8.01 11.68
CA LEU A 81 19.94 8.74 10.43
C LEU A 81 19.54 10.19 10.68
N CYS A 82 18.78 10.45 11.73
CA CYS A 82 18.34 11.80 12.07
C CYS A 82 18.31 12.01 13.60
N ALA A 83 18.38 13.28 14.03
CA ALA A 83 18.50 13.63 15.44
C ALA A 83 17.22 13.41 16.27
N SER A 84 16.04 13.45 15.62
CA SER A 84 14.74 13.38 16.29
C SER A 84 13.74 12.54 15.48
N PRO A 85 14.00 11.23 15.30
CA PRO A 85 13.14 10.38 14.49
C PRO A 85 11.71 10.36 15.04
N GLN A 86 10.75 10.43 14.15
CA GLN A 86 9.32 10.37 14.44
C GLN A 86 8.73 9.16 13.75
N PHE A 87 7.78 8.50 14.41
CA PHE A 87 7.06 7.41 13.78
C PHE A 87 6.10 7.99 12.74
N ILE A 88 5.19 8.86 13.19
CA ILE A 88 4.23 9.62 12.37
C ILE A 88 4.28 11.10 12.80
N VAL A 89 4.29 12.03 11.84
CA VAL A 89 4.30 13.49 12.06
C VAL A 89 3.01 14.11 11.51
N ASP A 90 2.20 14.73 12.38
CA ASP A 90 0.96 15.41 12.00
C ASP A 90 -0.02 14.55 11.16
N GLY A 91 -0.09 13.26 11.51
CA GLY A 91 -0.89 12.23 10.86
C GLY A 91 -0.19 11.61 9.64
N ALA A 92 -0.44 10.34 9.39
CA ALA A 92 0.18 9.63 8.27
C ALA A 92 -0.53 10.02 6.95
N ARG A 93 0.19 10.73 6.09
CA ARG A 93 -0.28 11.34 4.85
C ARG A 93 0.28 10.60 3.65
N ARG A 94 -0.42 10.70 2.52
CA ARG A 94 0.06 10.17 1.24
C ARG A 94 1.43 10.72 0.85
N THR A 95 1.74 11.98 1.18
CA THR A 95 3.05 12.63 0.93
C THR A 95 4.23 11.95 1.64
N ASP A 96 3.95 11.10 2.63
CA ASP A 96 4.96 10.35 3.37
C ASP A 96 5.34 9.05 2.64
N ILE A 97 4.69 8.79 1.50
CA ILE A 97 4.93 7.64 0.63
C ILE A 97 5.60 8.15 -0.65
N CYS A 98 6.93 8.07 -0.65
CA CYS A 98 7.78 8.26 -1.82
C CYS A 98 8.60 6.99 -2.07
N GLN A 99 8.46 6.42 -3.26
CA GLN A 99 9.17 5.20 -3.67
C GLN A 99 10.69 5.43 -3.70
N GLY A 100 11.43 4.42 -3.25
CA GLY A 100 12.87 4.31 -3.45
C GLY A 100 13.19 3.38 -4.62
N ASP A 101 14.36 2.74 -4.57
CA ASP A 101 14.88 1.89 -5.65
C ASP A 101 14.35 0.45 -5.58
N LEU A 102 13.02 0.29 -5.47
CA LEU A 102 12.32 -0.99 -5.49
C LEU A 102 11.09 -0.95 -6.39
N GLY A 103 10.87 -2.01 -7.17
CA GLY A 103 9.75 -2.12 -8.13
C GLY A 103 8.42 -2.51 -7.48
N ASP A 104 8.09 -1.92 -6.33
CA ASP A 104 6.92 -2.25 -5.51
C ASP A 104 5.86 -1.13 -5.50
N CYS A 105 5.85 -0.28 -6.53
CA CYS A 105 4.88 0.79 -6.73
C CYS A 105 3.42 0.38 -6.51
N TRP A 106 3.09 -0.88 -6.81
CA TRP A 106 1.76 -1.46 -6.59
C TRP A 106 1.34 -1.43 -5.10
N LEU A 107 2.28 -1.68 -4.19
CA LEU A 107 2.08 -1.59 -2.75
C LEU A 107 2.00 -0.14 -2.31
N LEU A 108 2.93 0.72 -2.77
CA LEU A 108 2.97 2.13 -2.38
C LEU A 108 1.73 2.91 -2.85
N ALA A 109 1.20 2.61 -4.04
CA ALA A 109 -0.07 3.20 -4.49
C ALA A 109 -1.26 2.72 -3.64
N ALA A 110 -1.30 1.44 -3.25
CA ALA A 110 -2.32 0.95 -2.33
C ALA A 110 -2.20 1.62 -0.95
N LEU A 111 -0.98 1.80 -0.46
CA LEU A 111 -0.67 2.45 0.81
C LEU A 111 -1.01 3.95 0.80
N ALA A 112 -0.66 4.67 -0.28
CA ALA A 112 -1.03 6.07 -0.43
C ALA A 112 -2.56 6.25 -0.45
N SER A 113 -3.28 5.32 -1.09
CA SER A 113 -4.75 5.29 -1.03
C SER A 113 -5.26 5.04 0.39
N LEU A 114 -4.63 4.12 1.14
CA LEU A 114 -4.97 3.81 2.54
C LEU A 114 -4.94 5.05 3.45
N THR A 115 -4.01 5.98 3.22
CA THR A 115 -3.92 7.22 4.01
C THR A 115 -5.16 8.12 3.92
N LEU A 116 -6.01 7.93 2.90
CA LEU A 116 -7.29 8.65 2.78
C LEU A 116 -8.36 8.15 3.75
N ASN A 117 -8.13 7.00 4.40
CA ASN A 117 -9.03 6.39 5.37
C ASN A 117 -8.27 6.10 6.67
N GLU A 118 -8.30 7.07 7.59
CA GLU A 118 -7.59 6.99 8.87
C GLU A 118 -7.95 5.74 9.69
N GLU A 119 -9.23 5.33 9.72
CA GLU A 119 -9.66 4.17 10.50
C GLU A 119 -8.98 2.87 10.02
N LEU A 120 -8.89 2.70 8.70
CA LEU A 120 -8.15 1.59 8.08
C LEU A 120 -6.64 1.74 8.20
N LEU A 121 -6.12 2.96 8.09
CA LEU A 121 -4.69 3.21 8.23
C LEU A 121 -4.20 2.77 9.61
N TYR A 122 -4.89 3.18 10.68
CA TYR A 122 -4.50 2.81 12.04
C TYR A 122 -4.83 1.37 12.41
N ARG A 123 -5.59 0.68 11.54
CA ARG A 123 -5.72 -0.77 11.60
C ARG A 123 -4.43 -1.45 11.16
N VAL A 124 -3.80 -0.99 10.08
CA VAL A 124 -2.53 -1.52 9.56
C VAL A 124 -1.33 -1.00 10.34
N VAL A 125 -1.38 0.26 10.79
CA VAL A 125 -0.32 0.99 11.49
C VAL A 125 -0.81 1.38 12.89
N PRO A 126 -0.65 0.50 13.89
CA PRO A 126 -1.05 0.79 15.27
C PRO A 126 -0.43 2.09 15.80
N ARG A 127 -1.24 2.91 16.48
CA ARG A 127 -0.88 4.27 16.95
C ARG A 127 0.00 4.30 18.21
N ASP A 128 0.14 3.18 18.89
CA ASP A 128 0.81 3.03 20.19
C ASP A 128 2.34 2.81 20.07
N GLN A 129 2.92 3.35 19.01
CA GLN A 129 4.32 3.19 18.62
C GLN A 129 4.98 4.55 18.45
N ASP A 130 6.18 4.72 18.98
CA ASP A 130 6.98 5.93 18.82
C ASP A 130 8.50 5.64 18.94
N PHE A 131 9.31 6.68 18.79
CA PHE A 131 10.77 6.62 19.04
C PHE A 131 11.20 7.28 20.37
N GLN A 132 10.25 7.81 21.15
CA GLN A 132 10.49 8.63 22.35
C GLN A 132 10.14 7.89 23.65
N GLN A 133 8.96 7.29 23.75
CA GLN A 133 8.43 6.59 24.92
C GLN A 133 8.48 5.06 24.71
N ASN A 134 9.05 4.35 25.69
CA ASN A 134 9.16 2.89 25.64
C ASN A 134 9.84 2.35 24.37
N TYR A 135 10.71 3.16 23.76
CA TYR A 135 11.47 2.79 22.59
C TYR A 135 12.44 1.64 22.90
N ALA A 136 12.30 0.56 22.14
CA ALA A 136 13.15 -0.62 22.22
C ALA A 136 13.61 -1.10 20.83
N GLY A 137 13.54 -0.25 19.80
CA GLY A 137 13.92 -0.58 18.43
C GLY A 137 13.06 -1.66 17.79
N ILE A 138 11.77 -1.71 18.15
CA ILE A 138 10.76 -2.70 17.74
C ILE A 138 9.45 -2.02 17.39
N PHE A 139 8.83 -2.45 16.30
CA PHE A 139 7.57 -1.96 15.77
C PHE A 139 6.72 -3.14 15.27
N HIS A 140 5.43 -2.92 15.03
CA HIS A 140 4.55 -3.92 14.46
C HIS A 140 3.48 -3.31 13.54
N PHE A 141 3.02 -4.13 12.60
CA PHE A 141 2.04 -3.78 11.58
C PHE A 141 1.07 -4.93 11.38
N GLN A 142 -0.13 -4.64 10.88
CA GLN A 142 -1.14 -5.65 10.64
C GLN A 142 -1.51 -5.74 9.17
N PHE A 143 -1.42 -6.95 8.62
CA PHE A 143 -1.76 -7.22 7.23
C PHE A 143 -2.80 -8.31 7.16
N TRP A 144 -3.76 -8.18 6.26
CA TRP A 144 -4.68 -9.24 5.94
C TRP A 144 -4.00 -10.25 5.02
N ARG A 145 -4.12 -11.54 5.31
CA ARG A 145 -3.61 -12.63 4.50
C ARG A 145 -4.63 -13.74 4.42
N TYR A 146 -5.19 -13.94 3.22
CA TYR A 146 -6.03 -15.07 2.87
C TYR A 146 -7.18 -15.35 3.86
N GLY A 147 -7.79 -14.29 4.41
CA GLY A 147 -8.93 -14.38 5.33
C GLY A 147 -8.59 -14.05 6.78
N GLU A 148 -7.31 -13.90 7.13
CA GLU A 148 -6.87 -13.68 8.51
C GLU A 148 -5.99 -12.43 8.63
N TRP A 149 -6.18 -11.63 9.67
CA TRP A 149 -5.25 -10.57 10.03
C TRP A 149 -4.01 -11.14 10.72
N MET A 150 -2.83 -10.74 10.26
CA MET A 150 -1.52 -11.13 10.74
C MET A 150 -0.83 -9.91 11.38
N ASP A 151 -0.39 -10.05 12.63
CA ASP A 151 0.43 -9.07 13.34
C ASP A 151 1.90 -9.39 13.10
N VAL A 152 2.62 -8.49 12.43
CA VAL A 152 4.00 -8.66 11.99
C VAL A 152 4.90 -7.70 12.76
N VAL A 153 5.77 -8.27 13.58
CA VAL A 153 6.79 -7.53 14.34
C VAL A 153 8.03 -7.34 13.49
N VAL A 154 8.67 -6.17 13.55
CA VAL A 154 9.99 -5.89 12.96
C VAL A 154 10.83 -5.06 13.91
N ASP A 155 12.16 -5.17 13.80
CA ASP A 155 13.03 -4.11 14.31
C ASP A 155 13.11 -2.91 13.34
N ASP A 156 13.69 -1.81 13.78
CA ASP A 156 13.79 -0.58 12.99
C ASP A 156 15.08 -0.41 12.18
N ARG A 157 15.87 -1.48 11.98
CA ARG A 157 17.03 -1.41 11.09
C ARG A 157 16.55 -1.32 9.64
N LEU A 158 16.86 -0.25 8.93
CA LEU A 158 16.45 -0.03 7.53
C LEU A 158 17.68 -0.10 6.60
N PRO A 159 17.53 -0.64 5.38
CA PRO A 159 18.58 -0.62 4.36
C PRO A 159 18.90 0.81 3.93
N THR A 160 20.18 1.16 3.95
CA THR A 160 20.67 2.49 3.56
C THR A 160 21.90 2.41 2.66
N GLU A 161 22.04 3.39 1.78
CA GLU A 161 23.24 3.66 1.01
C GLU A 161 23.60 5.15 1.20
N ASP A 162 24.86 5.43 1.48
CA ASP A 162 25.37 6.79 1.73
C ASP A 162 24.62 7.62 2.79
N GLY A 163 23.90 6.95 3.70
CA GLY A 163 23.13 7.59 4.77
C GLY A 163 21.67 7.90 4.42
N GLU A 164 21.24 7.58 3.20
CA GLU A 164 19.86 7.71 2.75
C GLU A 164 19.15 6.34 2.72
N LEU A 165 17.83 6.34 2.91
CA LEU A 165 17.01 5.12 2.79
C LEU A 165 17.00 4.64 1.34
N LEU A 166 17.22 3.34 1.14
CA LEU A 166 17.25 2.74 -0.21
C LEU A 166 15.84 2.56 -0.80
N PHE A 167 14.86 2.27 0.06
CA PHE A 167 13.48 1.96 -0.33
C PHE A 167 12.52 3.09 0.07
N LEU A 168 11.29 2.77 0.49
CA LEU A 168 10.28 3.79 0.82
C LEU A 168 10.80 4.79 1.86
N ARG A 169 10.61 6.08 1.55
CA ARG A 169 10.93 7.22 2.43
C ARG A 169 9.79 8.24 2.46
N SER A 170 9.71 9.00 3.54
CA SER A 170 8.78 10.14 3.64
C SER A 170 9.34 11.37 2.91
N GLY A 171 8.46 12.13 2.27
CA GLY A 171 8.78 13.50 1.82
C GLY A 171 9.07 14.45 3.00
N THR A 172 8.55 14.11 4.19
CA THR A 172 8.85 14.79 5.44
C THR A 172 10.10 14.19 6.09
N GLY A 173 11.15 15.00 6.26
CA GLY A 173 12.38 14.54 6.89
C GLY A 173 12.15 14.06 8.33
N GLY A 174 12.68 12.87 8.65
CA GLY A 174 12.64 12.32 10.01
C GLY A 174 11.40 11.49 10.36
N GLU A 175 10.55 11.15 9.40
CA GLU A 175 9.38 10.28 9.59
C GLU A 175 9.58 8.89 8.97
N PHE A 176 9.23 7.81 9.69
CA PHE A 176 9.66 6.45 9.35
C PHE A 176 8.56 5.36 9.32
N TRP A 177 7.29 5.67 9.60
CA TRP A 177 6.24 4.65 9.61
C TRP A 177 6.11 3.90 8.27
N GLY A 178 6.20 4.60 7.14
CA GLY A 178 6.10 4.01 5.81
C GLY A 178 7.24 3.04 5.52
N ALA A 179 8.49 3.43 5.84
CA ALA A 179 9.67 2.60 5.65
C ALA A 179 9.63 1.31 6.50
N LEU A 180 9.13 1.43 7.73
CA LEU A 180 8.96 0.30 8.63
C LEU A 180 7.79 -0.62 8.21
N LEU A 181 6.71 -0.06 7.66
CA LEU A 181 5.60 -0.84 7.11
C LEU A 181 6.06 -1.65 5.90
N GLU A 182 6.77 -1.02 4.96
CA GLU A 182 7.34 -1.70 3.79
C GLU A 182 8.27 -2.84 4.23
N LYS A 183 9.11 -2.61 5.24
CA LYS A 183 9.94 -3.67 5.84
C LYS A 183 9.12 -4.83 6.41
N ALA A 184 8.05 -4.54 7.14
CA ALA A 184 7.19 -5.58 7.71
C ALA A 184 6.48 -6.39 6.62
N TYR A 185 6.09 -5.73 5.53
CA TYR A 185 5.50 -6.39 4.38
C TYR A 185 6.53 -7.23 3.60
N ALA A 186 7.76 -6.74 3.46
CA ALA A 186 8.89 -7.49 2.91
C ALA A 186 9.17 -8.75 3.74
N LYS A 187 9.17 -8.64 5.07
CA LYS A 187 9.29 -9.78 5.99
C LYS A 187 8.17 -10.81 5.81
N LEU A 188 6.93 -10.35 5.63
CA LEU A 188 5.79 -11.24 5.41
C LEU A 188 5.90 -12.03 4.09
N ASN A 189 6.56 -11.44 3.08
CA ASN A 189 6.78 -12.06 1.77
C ASN A 189 8.16 -12.74 1.62
N GLY A 190 9.05 -12.59 2.61
CA GLY A 190 10.34 -13.27 2.74
C GLY A 190 11.58 -12.41 2.45
N SER A 191 11.48 -11.37 1.62
CA SER A 191 12.55 -10.39 1.34
C SER A 191 11.97 -9.13 0.69
N TYR A 192 12.76 -8.06 0.57
CA TYR A 192 12.37 -6.86 -0.20
C TYR A 192 12.20 -7.18 -1.69
N GLU A 193 13.09 -7.98 -2.28
CA GLU A 193 12.99 -8.39 -3.68
C GLU A 193 11.70 -9.16 -4.00
N ALA A 194 11.11 -9.83 -3.01
CA ALA A 194 9.83 -10.51 -3.17
C ALA A 194 8.66 -9.55 -3.39
N LEU A 195 8.85 -8.24 -3.15
CA LEU A 195 7.85 -7.20 -3.42
C LEU A 195 7.91 -6.67 -4.86
N THR A 196 8.95 -7.00 -5.63
CA THR A 196 9.08 -6.51 -7.02
C THR A 196 8.02 -7.15 -7.93
N GLY A 197 7.25 -6.31 -8.63
CA GLY A 197 6.33 -6.77 -9.68
C GLY A 197 5.04 -7.45 -9.19
N GLY A 198 4.53 -7.04 -8.02
CA GLY A 198 3.25 -7.51 -7.50
C GLY A 198 2.02 -6.85 -8.13
N SER A 199 0.83 -7.25 -7.67
CA SER A 199 -0.44 -6.76 -8.20
C SER A 199 -1.07 -5.70 -7.28
N LEU A 200 -1.57 -4.61 -7.86
CA LEU A 200 -2.36 -3.59 -7.13
C LEU A 200 -3.52 -4.20 -6.33
N VAL A 201 -4.14 -5.26 -6.86
CA VAL A 201 -5.23 -5.95 -6.17
C VAL A 201 -4.74 -6.59 -4.87
N GLU A 202 -3.56 -7.21 -4.89
CA GLU A 202 -2.97 -7.85 -3.71
C GLU A 202 -2.68 -6.81 -2.63
N GLY A 203 -2.07 -5.68 -3.00
CA GLY A 203 -1.74 -4.62 -2.04
C GLY A 203 -2.99 -4.04 -1.39
N LEU A 204 -4.02 -3.75 -2.18
CA LEU A 204 -5.29 -3.26 -1.67
C LEU A 204 -5.98 -4.27 -0.75
N GLN A 205 -5.96 -5.57 -1.08
CA GLN A 205 -6.56 -6.61 -0.26
C GLN A 205 -5.79 -6.83 1.04
N ASP A 206 -4.46 -6.89 0.98
CA ASP A 206 -3.64 -7.17 2.16
C ASP A 206 -3.63 -6.00 3.15
N LEU A 207 -3.85 -4.77 2.67
CA LEU A 207 -3.99 -3.59 3.53
C LEU A 207 -5.41 -3.41 4.11
N THR A 208 -6.43 -4.09 3.60
CA THR A 208 -7.83 -3.79 3.99
C THR A 208 -8.67 -5.01 4.40
N GLY A 209 -8.32 -6.20 3.94
CA GLY A 209 -9.21 -7.37 3.92
C GLY A 209 -10.44 -7.21 3.03
N GLY A 210 -10.43 -6.23 2.13
CA GLY A 210 -11.54 -5.89 1.25
C GLY A 210 -11.63 -6.77 -0.01
N ILE A 211 -12.66 -6.48 -0.81
CA ILE A 211 -12.90 -7.13 -2.10
C ILE A 211 -12.58 -6.15 -3.21
N CYS A 212 -11.65 -6.52 -4.07
CA CYS A 212 -11.25 -5.72 -5.22
C CYS A 212 -12.09 -6.05 -6.45
N GLU A 213 -12.65 -5.01 -7.07
CA GLU A 213 -13.22 -5.05 -8.40
C GLU A 213 -12.25 -4.42 -9.39
N CYS A 214 -12.11 -5.01 -10.58
CA CYS A 214 -11.25 -4.49 -11.64
C CYS A 214 -12.08 -4.04 -12.85
N TYR A 215 -11.84 -2.82 -13.29
CA TYR A 215 -12.48 -2.21 -14.45
C TYR A 215 -11.45 -1.99 -15.56
N ASP A 216 -11.76 -2.46 -16.77
CA ASP A 216 -10.99 -2.14 -17.98
C ASP A 216 -11.42 -0.77 -18.49
N LEU A 217 -10.53 0.22 -18.41
CA LEU A 217 -10.80 1.61 -18.80
C LEU A 217 -10.87 1.81 -20.31
N ARG A 218 -10.44 0.82 -21.10
CA ARG A 218 -10.64 0.81 -22.56
C ARG A 218 -12.09 0.48 -22.94
N LYS A 219 -12.85 -0.13 -22.01
CA LYS A 219 -14.27 -0.46 -22.14
C LYS A 219 -15.01 -0.15 -20.83
N PRO A 220 -15.04 1.12 -20.40
CA PRO A 220 -15.56 1.47 -19.09
C PRO A 220 -17.10 1.28 -19.08
N PRO A 221 -17.69 0.83 -17.96
CA PRO A 221 -19.14 0.77 -17.84
C PRO A 221 -19.76 2.16 -17.90
N ALA A 222 -21.02 2.22 -18.35
CA ALA A 222 -21.79 3.46 -18.29
C ALA A 222 -21.87 3.95 -16.84
N GLY A 223 -21.56 5.23 -16.62
CA GLY A 223 -21.60 5.83 -15.29
C GLY A 223 -20.38 5.55 -14.40
N LEU A 224 -19.25 5.08 -14.94
CA LEU A 224 -18.02 4.81 -14.17
C LEU A 224 -17.61 5.97 -13.23
N PHE A 225 -17.71 7.22 -13.67
CA PHE A 225 -17.44 8.38 -12.81
C PHE A 225 -18.30 8.40 -11.53
N GLN A 226 -19.57 8.00 -11.63
CA GLN A 226 -20.48 7.91 -10.48
C GLN A 226 -20.13 6.73 -9.57
N ILE A 227 -19.64 5.62 -10.13
CA ILE A 227 -19.14 4.48 -9.37
C ILE A 227 -17.93 4.91 -8.54
N ILE A 228 -16.94 5.55 -9.17
CA ILE A 228 -15.75 6.09 -8.48
C ILE A 228 -16.14 7.06 -7.36
N ARG A 229 -17.04 8.00 -7.65
CA ARG A 229 -17.52 8.98 -6.67
C ARG A 229 -18.20 8.32 -5.47
N LYS A 230 -19.02 7.29 -5.70
CA LYS A 230 -19.66 6.54 -4.63
C LYS A 230 -18.65 5.72 -3.82
N ALA A 231 -17.69 5.09 -4.49
CA ALA A 231 -16.65 4.28 -3.85
C ALA A 231 -15.77 5.15 -2.92
N LEU A 232 -15.27 6.29 -3.41
CA LEU A 232 -14.49 7.22 -2.58
C LEU A 232 -15.28 7.73 -1.37
N ARG A 233 -16.57 8.08 -1.55
CA ARG A 233 -17.45 8.48 -0.44
C ARG A 233 -17.72 7.35 0.55
N ALA A 234 -17.70 6.10 0.08
CA ALA A 234 -17.84 4.92 0.92
C ALA A 234 -16.52 4.53 1.63
N GLY A 235 -15.44 5.29 1.42
CA GLY A 235 -14.12 5.00 1.98
C GLY A 235 -13.36 3.88 1.27
N SER A 236 -13.85 3.40 0.12
CA SER A 236 -13.13 2.44 -0.71
C SER A 236 -11.77 2.98 -1.12
N LEU A 237 -10.79 2.09 -1.26
CA LEU A 237 -9.48 2.43 -1.79
C LEU A 237 -9.46 2.22 -3.30
N LEU A 238 -8.95 3.20 -4.05
CA LEU A 238 -8.95 3.15 -5.51
C LEU A 238 -7.55 3.37 -6.04
N ALA A 239 -7.13 2.53 -6.96
CA ALA A 239 -5.87 2.66 -7.67
C ALA A 239 -6.05 2.36 -9.15
N CYS A 240 -5.13 2.83 -9.99
CA CYS A 240 -5.17 2.61 -11.42
C CYS A 240 -3.77 2.43 -11.99
N SER A 241 -3.69 1.85 -13.18
CA SER A 241 -2.42 1.64 -13.87
C SER A 241 -2.55 1.79 -15.39
N ILE A 242 -1.41 1.99 -16.03
CA ILE A 242 -1.26 2.05 -17.48
C ILE A 242 -0.58 0.75 -17.94
N ASP A 243 -1.27 -0.03 -18.77
CA ASP A 243 -0.71 -1.26 -19.34
C ASP A 243 0.37 -0.89 -20.38
N VAL A 244 1.42 -1.70 -20.45
CA VAL A 244 2.48 -1.61 -21.47
C VAL A 244 2.24 -2.59 -22.61
N SER A 245 2.68 -2.22 -23.82
CA SER A 245 2.53 -3.05 -25.03
C SER A 245 3.55 -4.17 -25.14
N SER A 246 4.64 -4.13 -24.38
CA SER A 246 5.71 -5.13 -24.41
C SER A 246 6.44 -5.25 -23.07
N ALA A 247 7.09 -6.40 -22.83
CA ALA A 247 7.92 -6.60 -21.63
C ALA A 247 9.09 -5.61 -21.54
N ALA A 248 9.67 -5.23 -22.69
CA ALA A 248 10.74 -4.23 -22.74
C ALA A 248 10.27 -2.82 -22.32
N GLU A 249 9.02 -2.46 -22.60
CA GLU A 249 8.43 -1.21 -22.09
C GLU A 249 8.11 -1.28 -20.59
N ALA A 250 7.83 -2.48 -20.05
CA ALA A 250 7.60 -2.71 -18.62
C ALA A 250 8.89 -2.50 -17.83
N GLU A 251 10.00 -3.06 -18.32
CA GLU A 251 11.32 -3.01 -17.66
C GLU A 251 11.95 -1.62 -17.69
N ALA A 252 11.57 -0.77 -18.65
CA ALA A 252 12.18 0.54 -18.85
C ALA A 252 11.42 1.70 -18.17
N GLU A 253 10.37 1.42 -17.38
CA GLU A 253 9.53 2.43 -16.69
C GLU A 253 9.21 3.64 -17.59
N THR A 254 8.81 3.35 -18.83
CA THR A 254 8.74 4.39 -19.87
C THR A 254 7.69 5.44 -19.54
N THR A 255 8.05 6.70 -19.75
CA THR A 255 7.16 7.83 -19.52
C THR A 255 6.54 8.30 -20.85
N THR A 256 5.25 8.65 -20.83
CA THR A 256 4.55 9.25 -21.97
C THR A 256 5.03 10.67 -22.24
N CYS A 257 4.67 11.25 -23.38
CA CYS A 257 4.97 12.67 -23.67
C CYS A 257 4.30 13.66 -22.70
N GLN A 258 3.32 13.20 -21.91
CA GLN A 258 2.61 13.99 -20.91
C GLN A 258 3.01 13.59 -19.47
N LYS A 259 4.20 13.01 -19.32
CA LYS A 259 4.82 12.64 -18.03
C LYS A 259 4.12 11.55 -17.20
N LEU A 260 3.14 10.83 -17.76
CA LEU A 260 2.61 9.62 -17.11
C LEU A 260 3.56 8.44 -17.29
N VAL A 261 3.84 7.73 -16.20
CA VAL A 261 4.70 6.55 -16.16
C VAL A 261 3.87 5.31 -16.49
N LYS A 262 4.34 4.49 -17.43
CA LYS A 262 3.68 3.22 -17.77
C LYS A 262 4.17 2.08 -16.89
N SER A 263 3.39 0.99 -16.83
CA SER A 263 3.68 -0.15 -15.93
C SER A 263 3.80 0.26 -14.46
N HIS A 264 3.12 1.36 -14.10
CA HIS A 264 3.19 1.99 -12.79
C HIS A 264 1.80 2.13 -12.19
N ALA A 265 1.75 2.10 -10.86
CA ALA A 265 0.52 2.22 -10.10
C ALA A 265 0.32 3.65 -9.61
N TYR A 266 -0.90 4.16 -9.76
CA TYR A 266 -1.33 5.46 -9.27
C TYR A 266 -2.49 5.29 -8.30
N SER A 267 -2.57 6.15 -7.29
CA SER A 267 -3.76 6.23 -6.42
C SER A 267 -4.80 7.14 -7.04
N VAL A 268 -6.09 6.80 -6.94
CA VAL A 268 -7.19 7.73 -7.26
C VAL A 268 -7.64 8.36 -5.96
N THR A 269 -7.35 9.66 -5.78
CA THR A 269 -7.52 10.35 -4.49
C THR A 269 -8.70 11.32 -4.45
N GLY A 270 -9.41 11.50 -5.56
CA GLY A 270 -10.56 12.39 -5.62
C GLY A 270 -11.27 12.38 -6.97
N VAL A 271 -12.54 12.78 -6.95
CA VAL A 271 -13.31 13.11 -8.17
C VAL A 271 -14.23 14.28 -7.89
N GLU A 272 -14.24 15.24 -8.81
CA GLU A 272 -15.02 16.46 -8.68
C GLU A 272 -15.66 16.83 -10.02
N GLU A 273 -16.79 17.53 -9.94
CA GLU A 273 -17.42 18.15 -11.10
C GLU A 273 -17.32 19.67 -10.92
N VAL A 274 -16.83 20.36 -11.94
CA VAL A 274 -16.64 21.82 -11.94
C VAL A 274 -17.40 22.44 -13.11
N ASP A 275 -17.86 23.68 -12.95
CA ASP A 275 -18.37 24.46 -14.08
C ASP A 275 -17.17 25.09 -14.79
N PHE A 276 -16.94 24.68 -16.03
CA PHE A 276 -15.91 25.21 -16.92
C PHE A 276 -16.61 25.86 -18.12
N TRP A 277 -16.61 27.19 -18.16
CA TRP A 277 -17.31 27.99 -19.18
C TRP A 277 -18.82 27.68 -19.32
N GLY A 278 -19.52 27.46 -18.21
CA GLY A 278 -20.95 27.14 -18.21
C GLY A 278 -21.27 25.69 -18.58
N HIS A 279 -20.26 24.82 -18.66
CA HIS A 279 -20.39 23.41 -18.94
C HIS A 279 -19.83 22.56 -17.79
N PRO A 280 -20.50 21.48 -17.39
CA PRO A 280 -19.99 20.59 -16.35
C PRO A 280 -18.80 19.77 -16.88
N GLU A 281 -17.63 19.95 -16.27
CA GLU A 281 -16.41 19.19 -16.53
C GLU A 281 -16.13 18.23 -15.37
N LYS A 282 -15.78 16.98 -15.69
CA LYS A 282 -15.53 15.93 -14.69
C LYS A 282 -14.05 15.73 -14.53
N LEU A 283 -13.55 15.91 -13.32
CA LEU A 283 -12.15 15.80 -12.98
C LEU A 283 -11.89 14.59 -12.08
N VAL A 284 -10.75 13.97 -12.25
CA VAL A 284 -10.21 12.94 -11.36
C VAL A 284 -8.85 13.40 -10.86
N ARG A 285 -8.62 13.20 -9.56
CA ARG A 285 -7.34 13.45 -8.91
C ARG A 285 -6.60 12.15 -8.73
N LEU A 286 -5.36 12.13 -9.19
CA LEU A 286 -4.47 10.98 -9.13
C LEU A 286 -3.23 11.34 -8.34
N ARG A 287 -2.57 10.34 -7.76
CA ARG A 287 -1.26 10.53 -7.13
C ARG A 287 -0.26 9.48 -7.62
N ASN A 288 0.90 9.95 -8.06
CA ASN A 288 2.09 9.17 -8.31
C ASN A 288 2.78 8.81 -6.98
N PRO A 289 2.98 7.53 -6.63
CA PRO A 289 3.65 7.13 -5.41
C PRO A 289 5.16 7.45 -5.37
N TRP A 290 5.76 7.93 -6.47
CA TRP A 290 7.11 8.51 -6.45
C TRP A 290 7.16 9.82 -5.64
N GLY A 291 6.02 10.50 -5.48
CA GLY A 291 5.97 11.80 -4.83
C GLY A 291 6.48 12.95 -5.71
N GLU A 292 6.69 12.68 -7.00
CA GLU A 292 7.15 13.62 -8.01
C GLU A 292 6.67 13.15 -9.40
N VAL A 293 6.94 13.93 -10.44
CA VAL A 293 6.60 13.62 -11.84
C VAL A 293 5.09 13.56 -12.05
N GLU A 294 4.56 14.71 -12.45
CA GLU A 294 3.13 14.93 -12.61
C GLU A 294 2.69 15.11 -14.07
N TRP A 295 1.40 14.89 -14.30
CA TRP A 295 0.73 15.13 -15.57
C TRP A 295 0.95 16.56 -16.08
N THR A 296 1.28 16.71 -17.36
CA THR A 296 1.51 18.03 -17.97
C THR A 296 0.41 18.45 -18.97
N GLY A 297 -0.73 17.78 -18.96
CA GLY A 297 -1.85 18.11 -19.84
C GLY A 297 -2.87 19.04 -19.19
N ALA A 298 -4.09 19.04 -19.72
CA ALA A 298 -5.20 19.84 -19.20
C ALA A 298 -5.47 19.50 -17.71
N TRP A 299 -5.71 20.53 -16.90
CA TRP A 299 -5.93 20.46 -15.45
C TRP A 299 -4.71 20.06 -14.60
N SER A 300 -3.52 19.96 -15.18
CA SER A 300 -2.27 19.97 -14.40
C SER A 300 -2.14 21.24 -13.53
N ASP A 301 -1.22 21.22 -12.58
CA ASP A 301 -0.99 22.29 -11.60
C ASP A 301 -0.70 23.67 -12.22
N SER A 302 -0.12 23.68 -13.42
CA SER A 302 0.18 24.91 -14.17
C SER A 302 -0.81 25.21 -15.29
N ALA A 303 -1.88 24.41 -15.43
CA ALA A 303 -2.77 24.47 -16.57
C ALA A 303 -3.67 25.72 -16.55
N PRO A 304 -3.89 26.39 -17.69
CA PRO A 304 -4.69 27.61 -17.77
C PRO A 304 -6.18 27.38 -17.52
N GLU A 305 -6.69 26.14 -17.66
CA GLU A 305 -8.08 25.76 -17.47
C GLU A 305 -8.61 26.15 -16.09
N TRP A 306 -7.75 26.11 -15.07
CA TRP A 306 -8.08 26.55 -13.71
C TRP A 306 -8.51 28.02 -13.62
N ASN A 307 -8.12 28.87 -14.56
CA ASN A 307 -8.50 30.30 -14.56
C ASN A 307 -9.95 30.54 -15.01
N HIS A 308 -10.65 29.48 -15.41
CA HIS A 308 -11.95 29.54 -16.04
C HIS A 308 -13.06 28.85 -15.23
N ILE A 309 -12.75 28.45 -14.00
CA ILE A 309 -13.72 27.94 -13.03
C ILE A 309 -13.96 28.97 -11.93
N ASP A 310 -14.95 28.71 -11.07
CA ASP A 310 -15.20 29.54 -9.88
C ASP A 310 -13.92 29.68 -9.01
N PRO A 311 -13.51 30.91 -8.64
CA PRO A 311 -12.28 31.12 -7.88
C PRO A 311 -12.21 30.39 -6.53
N ARG A 312 -13.34 30.17 -5.85
CA ARG A 312 -13.36 29.41 -4.58
C ARG A 312 -13.10 27.93 -4.84
N ARG A 313 -13.73 27.38 -5.89
CA ARG A 313 -13.47 26.00 -6.34
C ARG A 313 -12.02 25.82 -6.78
N LYS A 314 -11.42 26.82 -7.43
CA LYS A 314 -10.00 26.82 -7.77
C LYS A 314 -9.13 26.72 -6.52
N GLU A 315 -9.36 27.57 -5.51
CA GLU A 315 -8.60 27.56 -4.26
C GLU A 315 -8.70 26.22 -3.51
N GLU A 316 -9.86 25.56 -3.59
CA GLU A 316 -10.08 24.24 -3.01
C GLU A 316 -9.33 23.11 -3.73
N LEU A 317 -9.26 23.16 -5.07
CA LEU A 317 -8.84 22.05 -5.93
C LEU A 317 -7.43 22.18 -6.52
N ASP A 318 -7.03 23.38 -6.97
CA ASP A 318 -5.73 23.70 -7.60
C ASP A 318 -4.65 23.92 -6.51
N LYS A 319 -4.25 22.83 -5.85
CA LYS A 319 -3.16 22.84 -4.85
C LYS A 319 -1.83 22.59 -5.52
N ARG A 320 -1.17 23.66 -5.95
CA ARG A 320 0.12 23.59 -6.65
C ARG A 320 1.23 23.11 -5.73
N ALA A 321 1.71 21.90 -5.95
CA ALA A 321 2.85 21.32 -5.23
C ALA A 321 3.46 20.22 -6.10
N GLU A 322 4.79 20.11 -6.15
CA GLU A 322 5.42 18.92 -6.74
C GLU A 322 5.43 17.82 -5.67
N ASP A 323 4.30 17.12 -5.54
CA ASP A 323 4.09 16.04 -4.56
C ASP A 323 3.56 14.74 -5.20
N GLY A 324 3.51 14.72 -6.54
CA GLY A 324 3.03 13.64 -7.37
C GLY A 324 1.51 13.62 -7.53
N GLU A 325 0.76 14.51 -6.86
CA GLU A 325 -0.70 14.62 -6.98
C GLU A 325 -1.10 15.61 -8.07
N PHE A 326 -2.01 15.21 -8.95
CA PHE A 326 -2.48 16.07 -10.03
C PHE A 326 -3.93 15.79 -10.39
N TRP A 327 -4.59 16.78 -10.97
CA TRP A 327 -5.90 16.59 -11.60
C TRP A 327 -5.76 16.35 -13.11
N MET A 328 -6.72 15.62 -13.66
CA MET A 328 -6.92 15.51 -15.10
C MET A 328 -8.41 15.38 -15.43
N SER A 329 -8.77 15.64 -16.69
CA SER A 329 -10.14 15.37 -17.15
C SER A 329 -10.44 13.87 -17.07
N PHE A 330 -11.68 13.50 -16.73
CA PHE A 330 -12.12 12.10 -16.73
C PHE A 330 -12.03 11.47 -18.14
N SER A 331 -12.12 12.31 -19.16
CA SER A 331 -11.94 11.96 -20.57
C SER A 331 -10.50 11.52 -20.86
N ASP A 332 -9.51 12.29 -20.38
CA ASP A 332 -8.09 11.92 -20.49
C ASP A 332 -7.78 10.71 -19.63
N PHE A 333 -8.30 10.63 -18.41
CA PHE A 333 -8.14 9.45 -17.55
C PHE A 333 -8.54 8.16 -18.27
N SER A 334 -9.72 8.15 -18.91
CA SER A 334 -10.21 6.99 -19.65
C SER A 334 -9.39 6.66 -20.91
N ARG A 335 -8.69 7.64 -21.49
CA ARG A 335 -7.80 7.45 -22.65
C ARG A 335 -6.40 6.96 -22.27
N GLN A 336 -5.86 7.49 -21.18
CA GLN A 336 -4.47 7.28 -20.78
C GLN A 336 -4.30 6.03 -19.91
N PHE A 337 -5.26 5.77 -19.00
CA PHE A 337 -5.20 4.63 -18.09
C PHE A 337 -5.88 3.41 -18.66
N SER A 338 -5.38 2.23 -18.27
CA SER A 338 -5.85 0.95 -18.79
C SER A 338 -6.73 0.20 -17.80
N ARG A 339 -6.39 0.26 -16.50
CA ARG A 339 -7.09 -0.48 -15.45
C ARG A 339 -7.38 0.43 -14.26
N LEU A 340 -8.54 0.22 -13.66
CA LEU A 340 -8.93 0.79 -12.39
C LEU A 340 -9.30 -0.34 -11.44
N GLN A 341 -8.74 -0.33 -10.24
CA GLN A 341 -9.07 -1.23 -9.14
C GLN A 341 -9.81 -0.45 -8.06
N ILE A 342 -10.95 -0.98 -7.61
CA ILE A 342 -11.72 -0.44 -6.50
C ILE A 342 -11.79 -1.52 -5.43
N CYS A 343 -11.19 -1.26 -4.27
CA CYS A 343 -11.28 -2.13 -3.11
C CYS A 343 -12.42 -1.68 -2.20
N SER A 344 -13.51 -2.42 -2.23
CA SER A 344 -14.64 -2.24 -1.31
C SER A 344 -14.34 -2.91 0.01
N LEU A 345 -14.59 -2.18 1.08
CA LEU A 345 -14.25 -2.61 2.43
C LEU A 345 -15.21 -3.70 2.92
N SER A 346 -14.68 -4.64 3.69
CA SER A 346 -15.50 -5.60 4.43
C SER A 346 -16.43 -4.84 5.40
N PRO A 347 -17.64 -5.34 5.73
CA PRO A 347 -18.45 -4.75 6.79
C PRO A 347 -17.73 -4.59 8.13
N ASP A 348 -16.69 -5.39 8.38
CA ASP A 348 -15.88 -5.33 9.61
C ASP A 348 -14.85 -4.20 9.58
N SER A 349 -14.61 -3.58 8.42
CA SER A 349 -13.54 -2.60 8.23
C SER A 349 -13.87 -1.20 8.78
N LEU A 350 -15.15 -0.86 8.99
CA LEU A 350 -15.57 0.48 9.44
C LEU A 350 -16.67 0.40 10.50
N SER A 351 -16.43 1.04 11.65
CA SER A 351 -17.33 1.08 12.80
C SER A 351 -18.45 2.13 12.69
N GLY A 352 -18.45 2.94 11.63
CA GLY A 352 -19.41 4.03 11.41
C GLY A 352 -20.82 3.60 10.96
N ASP A 353 -21.84 4.26 11.50
CA ASP A 353 -23.27 3.97 11.27
C ASP A 353 -23.83 4.45 9.91
N GLN A 354 -22.99 5.07 9.05
CA GLN A 354 -23.43 5.76 7.83
C GLN A 354 -23.12 5.05 6.52
N LEU A 355 -22.57 3.84 6.56
CA LEU A 355 -22.09 3.16 5.35
C LEU A 355 -22.96 1.95 4.99
N HIS A 356 -23.21 1.77 3.70
CA HIS A 356 -23.83 0.55 3.19
C HIS A 356 -22.92 -0.64 3.53
N LYS A 357 -23.33 -1.44 4.51
CA LYS A 357 -22.58 -2.61 4.97
C LYS A 357 -22.80 -3.77 3.99
N TRP A 358 -21.69 -4.34 3.49
CA TRP A 358 -21.72 -5.55 2.68
C TRP A 358 -22.02 -6.76 3.58
N ASN A 359 -22.60 -7.83 3.02
CA ASN A 359 -22.68 -9.12 3.72
C ASN A 359 -21.54 -10.00 3.23
N LEU A 360 -20.60 -10.35 4.11
CA LEU A 360 -19.46 -11.19 3.78
C LEU A 360 -19.65 -12.61 4.34
N VAL A 361 -19.45 -13.62 3.49
CA VAL A 361 -19.35 -15.02 3.90
C VAL A 361 -18.09 -15.61 3.26
N LEU A 362 -17.17 -16.08 4.09
CA LEU A 362 -15.88 -16.62 3.66
C LEU A 362 -15.87 -18.15 3.78
N PHE A 363 -15.45 -18.83 2.72
CA PHE A 363 -15.31 -20.29 2.68
C PHE A 363 -13.86 -20.67 2.41
N ASN A 364 -13.29 -21.50 3.28
CA ASN A 364 -11.93 -22.02 3.11
C ASN A 364 -11.96 -23.40 2.46
N GLY A 365 -11.20 -23.56 1.38
CA GLY A 365 -11.10 -24.80 0.60
C GLY A 365 -9.66 -25.21 0.35
N ARG A 366 -9.46 -26.45 -0.14
CA ARG A 366 -8.14 -26.94 -0.57
C ARG A 366 -8.27 -27.87 -1.76
N TRP A 367 -7.49 -27.61 -2.80
CA TRP A 367 -7.29 -28.55 -3.90
C TRP A 367 -6.13 -29.50 -3.58
N THR A 368 -6.42 -30.80 -3.59
CA THR A 368 -5.45 -31.86 -3.34
C THR A 368 -5.42 -32.76 -4.56
N ARG A 369 -4.22 -33.05 -5.07
CA ARG A 369 -4.00 -33.94 -6.22
C ARG A 369 -4.63 -35.31 -5.93
N GLY A 370 -5.53 -35.74 -6.81
CA GLY A 370 -6.33 -36.96 -6.61
C GLY A 370 -7.77 -36.62 -6.23
N PRO A 371 -8.08 -36.28 -4.96
CA PRO A 371 -9.46 -36.21 -4.50
C PRO A 371 -10.21 -34.93 -4.89
N THR A 372 -9.57 -33.75 -4.86
CA THR A 372 -10.29 -32.47 -5.02
C THR A 372 -9.75 -31.55 -6.11
N ALA A 373 -8.60 -31.86 -6.70
CA ALA A 373 -8.01 -31.08 -7.80
C ALA A 373 -8.53 -31.55 -9.18
N GLY A 374 -9.84 -31.42 -9.43
CA GLY A 374 -10.50 -31.90 -10.64
C GLY A 374 -10.25 -31.05 -11.90
N GLY A 375 -9.78 -29.81 -11.76
CA GLY A 375 -9.60 -28.88 -12.88
C GLY A 375 -10.86 -28.07 -13.20
N CYS A 376 -10.81 -27.33 -14.31
CA CYS A 376 -11.93 -26.53 -14.79
C CYS A 376 -12.95 -27.39 -15.57
N PRO A 377 -14.12 -26.85 -15.96
CA PRO A 377 -15.15 -27.61 -16.70
C PRO A 377 -14.69 -28.26 -18.02
N SER A 378 -13.53 -27.88 -18.54
CA SER A 378 -12.89 -28.52 -19.70
C SER A 378 -12.32 -29.91 -19.40
N PHE A 379 -12.26 -30.33 -18.13
CA PHE A 379 -11.75 -31.63 -17.66
C PHE A 379 -12.88 -32.39 -16.93
N PRO A 380 -13.85 -32.97 -17.66
CA PRO A 380 -15.04 -33.60 -17.08
C PRO A 380 -14.77 -34.91 -16.33
#